data_AF-A0A925HZ08-F1
#
_entry.id   AF-A0A925HZ08-F1
#
_cell.length_a   1.000
_cell.length_b   1.000
_cell.length_c   1.000
_cell.angle_alpha   90.00
_cell.angle_beta   90.00
_cell.angle_gamma   90.00
#
_symmetry.space_group_name_H-M   'P 1'
#
loop_
_entity.id
_entity.type
_entity.pdbx_description
1 polymer ?
#
loop_
_entity_poly.entity_id
_entity_poly.type
_entity_poly.pdbx_seq_one_letter_code
_entity_poly.pdbx_strand_id
1 'polypeptide(L)'
;MSYLRWNCPACSHSEETPADDLFQRLRGAGLLRRVKAEEVRDLAYLLQLAGSVKEKLTCPNCGEGNYQPHTFTDEGADWGDGRKCVGCQALISAERLEVFPDTTLCRACQQKSEKGVAGEVEYCPRCGTPMQVRQRRGRGIAAYELACPSCGGRGR
;
A
#
# COMPACT_ATOMS: atom_id res chain seq x y z
N MET A 1 10.25 -12.44 -17.89
CA MET A 1 8.87 -11.88 -17.83
C MET A 1 8.86 -10.84 -16.72
N SER A 2 8.50 -9.60 -17.02
CA SER A 2 8.56 -8.52 -16.04
C SER A 2 7.29 -8.51 -15.19
N TYR A 3 7.44 -8.67 -13.88
CA TYR A 3 6.35 -8.62 -12.92
C TYR A 3 6.30 -7.27 -12.22
N LEU A 4 5.09 -6.85 -11.88
CA LEU A 4 4.81 -5.65 -11.12
C LEU A 4 4.21 -6.05 -9.78
N ARG A 5 4.69 -5.43 -8.71
CA ARG A 5 4.10 -5.52 -7.39
C ARG A 5 3.36 -4.23 -7.09
N TRP A 6 2.10 -4.36 -6.71
CA TRP A 6 1.28 -3.25 -6.26
C TRP A 6 1.29 -3.18 -4.74
N ASN A 7 1.25 -1.97 -4.20
CA ASN A 7 1.12 -1.74 -2.77
C ASN A 7 0.09 -0.66 -2.48
N CYS A 8 -0.81 -0.95 -1.54
CA CYS A 8 -1.68 0.05 -0.96
C CYS A 8 -1.13 0.53 0.38
N PRO A 9 -0.82 1.83 0.55
CA PRO A 9 -0.35 2.37 1.82
C PRO A 9 -1.44 2.43 2.90
N ALA A 10 -2.72 2.35 2.53
CA ALA A 10 -3.84 2.46 3.46
C ALA A 10 -4.22 1.13 4.13
N CYS A 11 -4.12 0.01 3.41
CA CYS A 11 -4.50 -1.32 3.93
C CYS A 11 -3.38 -2.36 3.87
N SER A 12 -2.18 -1.96 3.44
CA SER A 12 -1.03 -2.85 3.25
C SER A 12 -1.27 -4.02 2.29
N HIS A 13 -2.34 -3.96 1.50
CA HIS A 13 -2.60 -4.97 0.47
C HIS A 13 -1.52 -4.89 -0.60
N SER A 14 -0.97 -6.06 -0.94
CA SER A 14 -0.05 -6.20 -2.06
C SER A 14 -0.49 -7.30 -2.99
N GLU A 15 -0.36 -7.04 -4.28
CA GLU A 15 -0.72 -7.94 -5.36
C GLU A 15 0.40 -7.95 -6.39
N GLU A 16 0.66 -9.10 -6.98
CA GLU A 16 1.64 -9.25 -8.06
C GLU A 16 0.89 -9.47 -9.37
N THR A 17 1.16 -8.62 -10.35
CA THR A 17 0.50 -8.69 -11.65
C THR A 17 1.52 -8.59 -12.79
N PRO A 18 1.25 -9.19 -13.95
CA PRO A 18 2.08 -9.00 -15.13
C PRO A 18 2.06 -7.54 -15.57
N ALA A 19 3.12 -7.10 -16.25
CA ALA A 19 3.24 -5.73 -16.76
C ALA A 19 2.05 -5.27 -17.63
N ASP A 20 1.41 -6.19 -18.36
CA ASP A 20 0.24 -5.91 -19.18
C ASP A 20 -0.97 -5.41 -18.36
N ASP A 21 -1.06 -5.82 -17.09
CA ASP A 21 -2.16 -5.45 -16.20
C ASP A 21 -2.10 -3.96 -15.80
N LEU A 22 -0.91 -3.37 -15.79
CA LEU A 22 -0.72 -1.93 -15.56
C LEU A 22 -1.37 -1.11 -16.66
N PHE A 23 -1.20 -1.51 -17.92
CA PHE A 23 -1.83 -0.83 -19.05
C PHE A 23 -3.37 -0.87 -18.95
N GLN A 24 -3.94 -2.02 -18.58
CA GLN A 24 -5.39 -2.17 -18.42
C GLN A 24 -5.93 -1.29 -17.29
N ARG A 25 -5.24 -1.23 -16.15
CA ARG A 25 -5.64 -0.37 -15.02
C ARG A 25 -5.56 1.13 -15.37
N LEU A 26 -4.50 1.56 -16.07
CA LEU A 26 -4.39 2.95 -16.57
C LEU A 26 -5.45 3.29 -17.62
N ARG A 27 -5.83 2.34 -18.46
CA ARG A 27 -6.92 2.48 -19.42
C ARG A 27 -8.28 2.58 -18.72
N GLY A 28 -8.52 1.76 -17.69
CA GLY A 28 -9.70 1.81 -16.82
C GLY A 28 -9.82 3.15 -16.09
N ALA A 29 -8.69 3.73 -15.67
CA ALA A 29 -8.61 5.08 -15.10
C ALA A 29 -8.83 6.22 -16.14
N GLY A 30 -9.01 5.87 -17.43
CA GLY A 30 -9.36 6.79 -18.50
C GLY A 30 -8.19 7.51 -19.17
N LEU A 31 -6.94 7.14 -18.87
CA LEU A 31 -5.74 7.86 -19.32
C LEU A 31 -5.26 7.42 -20.71
N LEU A 32 -5.45 6.15 -21.06
CA LEU A 32 -4.96 5.54 -22.29
C LEU A 32 -6.09 5.17 -23.27
N ARG A 33 -7.14 6.00 -23.35
CA ARG A 33 -8.33 5.71 -24.18
C ARG A 33 -8.04 5.64 -25.69
N ARG A 34 -7.07 6.43 -26.16
CA ARG A 34 -6.73 6.57 -27.59
C ARG A 34 -5.46 5.84 -28.01
N VAL A 35 -4.75 5.26 -27.05
CA VAL A 35 -3.43 4.66 -27.27
C VAL A 35 -3.57 3.16 -27.23
N LYS A 36 -2.96 2.45 -28.19
CA LYS A 36 -3.00 0.98 -28.22
C LYS A 36 -1.93 0.40 -27.30
N ALA A 37 -2.17 -0.81 -26.81
CA ALA A 37 -1.19 -1.53 -25.99
C ALA A 37 0.12 -1.77 -26.75
N GLU A 38 0.02 -1.99 -28.07
CA GLU A 38 1.21 -2.20 -28.92
C GLU A 38 2.08 -0.94 -29.06
N GLU A 39 1.50 0.26 -28.91
CA GLU A 39 2.18 1.55 -29.06
C GLU A 39 2.91 1.96 -27.77
N VAL A 40 2.52 1.43 -26.62
CA VAL A 40 3.12 1.72 -25.31
C VAL A 40 3.68 0.44 -24.72
N ARG A 41 4.89 0.10 -25.16
CA ARG A 41 5.66 -1.03 -24.62
C ARG A 41 6.69 -0.62 -23.56
N ASP A 42 6.90 0.68 -23.37
CA ASP A 42 7.85 1.18 -22.40
C ASP A 42 7.26 1.13 -20.99
N LEU A 43 7.69 0.14 -20.22
CA LEU A 43 7.27 -0.06 -18.83
C LEU A 43 7.67 1.11 -17.94
N ALA A 44 8.82 1.74 -18.18
CA ALA A 44 9.28 2.88 -17.38
C ALA A 44 8.34 4.08 -17.56
N TYR A 45 7.90 4.33 -18.80
CA TYR A 45 6.93 5.37 -19.09
C TYR A 45 5.57 5.09 -18.41
N LEU A 46 5.08 3.85 -18.45
CA LEU A 46 3.82 3.46 -17.80
C LEU A 46 3.88 3.64 -16.28
N LEU A 47 5.01 3.31 -15.64
CA LEU A 47 5.21 3.50 -14.21
C LEU A 47 5.24 4.99 -13.83
N GLN A 48 5.93 5.81 -14.63
CA GLN A 48 5.96 7.26 -14.42
C GLN A 48 4.55 7.86 -14.54
N LEU A 49 3.77 7.41 -15.52
CA LEU A 49 2.38 7.81 -15.68
C LEU A 49 1.51 7.35 -14.50
N ALA A 50 1.69 6.11 -14.02
CA ALA A 50 0.99 5.61 -12.83
C ALA A 50 1.31 6.45 -11.58
N GLY A 51 2.56 6.89 -11.43
CA GLY A 51 2.97 7.82 -10.37
C GLY A 51 2.28 9.18 -10.44
N SER A 52 2.09 9.73 -11.65
CA SER A 52 1.43 11.04 -11.82
C SER A 52 -0.09 10.99 -11.62
N VAL A 53 -0.69 9.80 -11.67
CA VAL A 53 -2.15 9.60 -11.54
C VAL A 53 -2.55 8.72 -10.34
N LYS A 54 -1.68 8.65 -9.33
CA LYS A 54 -1.87 7.87 -8.09
C LYS A 54 -3.23 8.07 -7.41
N GLU A 55 -3.83 9.24 -7.54
CA GLU A 55 -5.13 9.57 -6.94
C GLU A 55 -6.30 8.85 -7.62
N LYS A 56 -6.13 8.47 -8.90
CA LYS A 56 -7.13 7.73 -9.68
C LYS A 56 -6.97 6.21 -9.57
N LEU A 57 -5.82 5.75 -9.08
CA LEU A 57 -5.54 4.34 -8.87
C LEU A 57 -6.00 3.95 -7.46
N THR A 58 -7.18 3.35 -7.41
CA THR A 58 -7.79 2.87 -6.18
C THR A 58 -7.38 1.43 -5.88
N CYS A 59 -7.21 1.13 -4.61
CA CYS A 59 -6.93 -0.23 -4.18
C CYS A 59 -8.20 -1.09 -4.32
N PRO A 60 -8.12 -2.30 -4.90
CA PRO A 60 -9.27 -3.19 -5.02
C PRO A 60 -9.79 -3.69 -3.66
N ASN A 61 -8.97 -3.68 -2.61
CA ASN A 61 -9.32 -4.19 -1.30
C ASN A 61 -10.02 -3.13 -0.41
N CYS A 62 -9.46 -1.92 -0.30
CA CYS A 62 -9.99 -0.87 0.58
C CYS A 62 -10.67 0.29 -0.15
N GLY A 63 -10.54 0.38 -1.47
CA GLY A 63 -11.08 1.48 -2.27
C GLY A 63 -10.34 2.81 -2.13
N GLU A 64 -9.34 2.90 -1.24
CA GLU A 64 -8.52 4.10 -1.05
C GLU A 64 -7.59 4.34 -2.25
N GLY A 65 -7.32 5.62 -2.52
CA GLY A 65 -6.36 6.03 -3.55
C GLY A 65 -4.90 5.75 -3.18
N ASN A 66 -3.97 6.05 -4.09
CA ASN A 66 -2.54 5.78 -3.99
C ASN A 66 -2.14 4.30 -4.09
N TYR A 67 -2.88 3.51 -4.87
CA TYR A 67 -2.44 2.17 -5.22
C TYR A 67 -1.35 2.23 -6.29
N GLN A 68 -0.09 1.96 -5.91
CA GLN A 68 1.07 2.18 -6.77
C GLN A 68 1.74 0.89 -7.22
N PRO A 69 2.09 0.78 -8.52
CA PRO A 69 2.88 -0.32 -9.07
C PRO A 69 4.38 -0.06 -8.91
N HIS A 70 5.15 -1.11 -8.63
CA HIS A 70 6.60 -1.12 -8.62
C HIS A 70 7.12 -2.34 -9.39
N THR A 71 8.22 -2.20 -10.11
CA THR A 71 8.90 -3.34 -10.72
C THR A 71 9.58 -4.19 -9.65
N PHE A 72 9.42 -5.50 -9.76
CA PHE A 72 10.20 -6.46 -9.00
C PHE A 72 10.72 -7.52 -9.96
N THR A 73 12.04 -7.58 -10.09
CA THR A 73 12.74 -8.68 -10.76
C THR A 73 13.15 -9.69 -9.71
N ASP A 74 12.75 -10.95 -9.90
CA ASP A 74 13.14 -12.09 -9.06
C ASP A 74 14.58 -12.59 -9.38
N GLU A 75 15.26 -11.96 -10.35
CA GLU A 75 16.63 -12.28 -10.72
C GLU A 75 17.63 -11.35 -10.02
N GLY A 76 18.09 -11.80 -8.86
CA GLY A 76 19.51 -11.77 -8.45
C GLY A 76 20.23 -10.42 -8.32
N ALA A 77 20.58 -10.09 -7.07
CA ALA A 77 21.82 -9.39 -6.70
C ALA A 77 22.05 -8.00 -7.33
N ASP A 78 21.38 -6.98 -6.78
CA ASP A 78 21.93 -5.63 -6.83
C ASP A 78 22.87 -5.46 -5.63
N TRP A 79 24.13 -5.15 -5.90
CA TRP A 79 25.18 -4.94 -4.92
C TRP A 79 24.93 -3.63 -4.16
N GLY A 80 23.97 -3.64 -3.24
CA GLY A 80 23.58 -2.52 -2.42
C GLY A 80 22.54 -2.98 -1.41
N ASP A 81 23.03 -3.49 -0.29
CA ASP A 81 22.34 -4.19 0.79
C ASP A 81 21.36 -3.29 1.60
N GLY A 82 20.46 -2.62 0.88
CA GLY A 82 19.44 -1.76 1.45
C GLY A 82 18.31 -2.61 2.01
N ARG A 83 18.37 -2.92 3.31
CA ARG A 83 17.27 -3.58 4.01
C ARG A 83 15.97 -2.79 3.81
N LYS A 84 14.87 -3.46 3.48
CA LYS A 84 13.57 -2.81 3.25
C LYS A 84 12.80 -2.65 4.55
N CYS A 85 12.10 -1.53 4.69
CA CYS A 85 11.23 -1.24 5.84
C CYS A 85 10.02 -2.17 5.88
N VAL A 86 9.76 -2.81 7.01
CA VAL A 86 8.57 -3.66 7.19
C VAL A 86 7.26 -2.86 7.10
N GLY A 87 7.26 -1.59 7.52
CA GLY A 87 6.05 -0.76 7.56
C GLY A 87 5.66 -0.08 6.24
N CYS A 88 6.61 0.26 5.38
CA CYS A 88 6.34 0.98 4.13
C CYS A 88 7.07 0.43 2.90
N GLN A 89 7.86 -0.64 3.05
CA GLN A 89 8.70 -1.27 2.02
C GLN A 89 9.73 -0.36 1.33
N ALA A 90 9.87 0.89 1.77
CA ALA A 90 10.94 1.77 1.34
C ALA A 90 12.30 1.22 1.80
N LEU A 91 13.34 1.46 1.01
CA LEU A 91 14.72 1.15 1.39
C LEU A 91 15.10 1.94 2.65
N ILE A 92 15.64 1.24 3.65
CA ILE A 92 16.24 1.87 4.82
C ILE A 92 17.61 2.41 4.37
N SER A 93 17.89 3.67 4.69
CA SER A 93 19.15 4.30 4.29
C SER A 93 20.35 3.54 4.83
N ALA A 94 21.40 3.40 4.01
CA ALA A 94 22.63 2.70 4.38
C ALA A 94 23.26 3.26 5.67
N GLU A 95 23.33 4.59 5.79
CA GLU A 95 23.80 5.31 6.99
C GLU A 95 23.08 4.84 8.28
N ARG A 96 21.80 4.46 8.17
CA ARG A 96 20.99 4.01 9.29
C ARG A 96 21.19 2.53 9.59
N LEU A 97 21.45 1.72 8.57
CA LEU A 97 21.80 0.30 8.70
C LEU A 97 23.19 0.12 9.30
N GLU A 98 24.12 1.03 8.98
CA GLU A 98 25.46 1.08 9.59
C GLU A 98 25.42 1.39 11.09
N VAL A 99 24.56 2.33 11.50
CA VAL A 99 24.41 2.70 12.92
C VAL A 99 23.53 1.69 13.68
N PHE A 100 22.48 1.17 13.03
CA PHE A 100 21.52 0.24 13.63
C PHE A 100 21.32 -1.01 12.75
N PRO A 101 22.22 -2.00 12.87
CA PRO A 101 22.20 -3.19 12.02
C PRO A 101 21.03 -4.13 12.27
N ASP A 102 20.17 -3.90 13.27
CA ASP A 102 18.94 -4.68 13.51
C ASP A 102 17.65 -3.94 13.16
N THR A 103 17.74 -2.73 12.60
CA THR A 103 16.56 -1.91 12.29
C THR A 103 15.72 -2.51 11.16
N THR A 104 14.45 -2.80 11.46
CA THR A 104 13.44 -3.29 10.49
C THR A 104 12.51 -2.20 9.97
N LEU A 105 12.52 -1.01 10.57
CA LEU A 105 11.65 0.12 10.21
C LEU A 105 12.46 1.34 9.74
N CYS A 106 11.98 2.01 8.70
CA CYS A 106 12.52 3.31 8.30
C CYS A 106 12.24 4.36 9.39
N ARG A 107 12.98 5.47 9.38
CA ARG A 107 12.84 6.56 10.35
C ARG A 107 11.40 7.08 10.47
N ALA A 108 10.68 7.18 9.35
CA ALA A 108 9.29 7.63 9.36
C ALA A 108 8.34 6.61 10.03
N CYS A 109 8.52 5.32 9.78
CA CYS A 109 7.74 4.26 10.42
C CYS A 109 8.09 4.09 11.89
N GLN A 110 9.38 4.19 12.24
CA GLN A 110 9.82 4.16 13.63
C GLN A 110 9.23 5.34 14.42
N GLN A 111 9.29 6.56 13.88
CA GLN A 111 8.69 7.73 14.54
C GLN A 111 7.17 7.59 14.70
N LYS A 112 6.47 6.94 13.78
CA LYS A 112 5.03 6.65 13.93
C LYS A 112 4.77 5.65 15.07
N SER A 113 5.62 4.63 15.20
CA SER A 113 5.57 3.66 16.29
C SER A 113 5.87 4.29 17.64
N GLU A 114 6.92 5.12 17.73
CA GLU A 114 7.37 5.79 18.95
C GLU A 114 6.41 6.90 19.41
N LYS A 115 5.72 7.56 18.48
CA LYS A 115 4.65 8.52 18.79
C LYS A 115 3.41 7.89 19.43
N GLY A 116 3.40 6.57 19.65
CA GLY A 116 2.31 5.90 20.38
C GLY A 116 1.01 5.78 19.59
N VAL A 117 1.05 5.87 18.24
CA VAL A 117 -0.11 5.55 17.38
C VAL A 117 -0.21 4.04 17.11
N ALA A 118 0.36 3.22 18.00
CA ALA A 118 -0.05 1.83 18.15
C ALA A 118 -1.07 1.81 19.29
N GLY A 119 -2.28 2.29 19.01
CA GLY A 119 -3.41 1.94 19.88
C GLY A 119 -3.51 0.43 19.93
N GLU A 120 -3.77 -0.14 21.11
CA GLU A 120 -4.00 -1.58 21.25
C GLU A 120 -5.01 -2.03 20.18
N VAL A 121 -4.56 -2.91 19.30
CA VAL A 121 -5.38 -3.40 18.20
C VAL A 121 -6.36 -4.40 18.79
N GLU A 122 -7.58 -3.94 19.07
CA GLU A 122 -8.66 -4.84 19.46
C GLU A 122 -9.04 -5.73 18.26
N TYR A 123 -9.00 -7.04 18.46
CA TYR A 123 -9.42 -8.02 17.47
C TYR A 123 -10.89 -8.39 17.67
N CYS A 124 -11.62 -8.57 16.57
CA CYS A 124 -13.03 -8.91 16.65
C CYS A 124 -13.23 -10.32 17.27
N PRO A 125 -14.01 -10.46 18.35
CA PRO A 125 -14.24 -11.76 19.00
C PRO A 125 -15.05 -12.75 18.13
N ARG A 126 -15.64 -12.30 17.01
CA ARG A 126 -16.41 -13.17 16.10
C ARG A 126 -15.59 -13.74 14.95
N CYS A 127 -14.59 -13.03 14.46
CA CYS A 127 -13.87 -13.41 13.23
C CYS A 127 -12.35 -13.17 13.27
N GLY A 128 -11.81 -12.65 14.37
CA GLY A 128 -10.37 -12.42 14.54
C GLY A 128 -9.78 -11.29 13.68
N THR A 129 -10.60 -10.57 12.91
CA THR A 129 -10.15 -9.42 12.11
C THR A 129 -9.91 -8.20 13.02
N PRO A 130 -8.84 -7.40 12.80
CA PRO A 130 -8.61 -6.18 13.56
C PRO A 130 -9.78 -5.20 13.42
N MET A 131 -10.25 -4.67 14.54
CA MET A 131 -11.37 -3.73 14.59
C MET A 131 -10.92 -2.33 14.15
N GLN A 132 -11.84 -1.57 13.56
CA GLN A 132 -11.57 -0.22 13.07
C GLN A 132 -12.52 0.78 13.72
N VAL A 133 -12.02 1.98 14.00
CA VAL A 133 -12.85 3.08 14.50
C VAL A 133 -13.71 3.60 13.36
N ARG A 134 -15.03 3.58 13.53
CA ARG A 134 -16.01 4.18 12.61
C ARG A 134 -16.83 5.25 13.32
N GLN A 135 -17.18 6.29 12.58
CA GLN A 135 -18.12 7.30 13.06
C GLN A 135 -19.53 6.70 13.10
N ARG A 136 -20.22 6.82 14.24
CA ARG A 136 -21.64 6.51 14.36
C ARG A 136 -22.45 7.45 13.48
N ARG A 137 -23.35 6.88 12.68
CA ARG A 137 -24.32 7.63 11.88
C ARG A 137 -25.52 7.99 12.78
N GLY A 138 -25.45 9.12 13.47
CA GLY A 138 -26.54 9.65 14.31
C GLY A 138 -26.63 11.18 14.24
N ARG A 139 -27.84 11.74 14.43
CA ARG A 139 -28.02 13.20 14.53
C ARG A 139 -27.58 13.67 15.92
N GLY A 140 -26.51 14.44 15.99
CA GLY A 140 -26.25 15.30 17.15
C GLY A 140 -24.78 15.50 17.52
N ILE A 141 -23.96 14.44 17.52
CA ILE A 141 -22.52 14.52 17.87
C ILE A 141 -21.77 13.43 17.10
N ALA A 142 -20.58 13.75 16.59
CA ALA A 142 -19.68 12.78 15.99
C ALA A 142 -19.15 11.81 17.06
N ALA A 143 -19.90 10.74 17.34
CA ALA A 143 -19.47 9.65 18.20
C ALA A 143 -18.68 8.62 17.37
N TYR A 144 -17.63 8.05 17.94
CA TYR A 144 -16.80 7.03 17.30
C TYR A 144 -17.02 5.69 18.02
N GLU A 145 -17.14 4.59 17.27
CA GLU A 145 -17.26 3.22 17.82
C GLU A 145 -16.31 2.25 17.10
N LEU A 146 -15.83 1.24 17.81
CA LEU A 146 -15.05 0.15 17.21
C LEU A 146 -16.00 -0.81 16.50
N ALA A 147 -15.77 -1.00 15.20
CA ALA A 147 -16.55 -1.90 14.34
C ALA A 147 -15.61 -2.79 13.51
N CYS A 148 -15.97 -4.06 13.41
CA CYS A 148 -15.26 -5.02 12.58
C CYS A 148 -15.64 -4.79 11.10
N PRO A 149 -14.66 -4.59 10.21
CA PRO A 149 -14.92 -4.38 8.79
C PRO A 149 -15.41 -5.65 8.06
N SER A 150 -15.09 -6.83 8.59
CA SER A 150 -15.43 -8.11 7.95
C SER A 150 -16.83 -8.61 8.32
N CYS A 151 -17.19 -8.60 9.60
CA CYS A 151 -18.46 -9.18 10.07
C CYS A 151 -19.45 -8.16 10.66
N GLY A 152 -19.07 -6.88 10.73
CA GLY A 152 -19.89 -5.84 11.36
C GLY A 152 -20.05 -5.97 12.88
N GLY A 153 -19.30 -6.85 13.53
CA GLY A 153 -19.26 -6.96 15.00
C GLY A 153 -18.79 -5.66 15.65
N ARG A 154 -19.40 -5.28 16.77
CA ARG A 154 -19.03 -4.07 17.54
C ARG A 154 -18.18 -4.43 18.75
N GLY A 155 -17.24 -3.55 19.08
CA GLY A 155 -16.41 -3.67 20.28
C GLY A 155 -17.29 -3.54 21.51
N ARG A 156 -16.98 -4.28 22.58
CA ARG A 156 -17.77 -4.29 23.81
C ARG A 156 -17.22 -3.30 24.81
#